data_AF-A0A844T4D7-F1
#
_entry.id   AF-A0A844T4D7-F1
#
_cell.length_a   1.000
_cell.length_b   1.000
_cell.length_c   1.000
_cell.angle_alpha   90.00
_cell.angle_beta   90.00
_cell.angle_gamma   90.00
#
_symmetry.space_group_name_H-M   'P 1'
#
loop_
_entity.id
_entity.type
_entity.pdbx_description
1 polymer ?
#
loop_
_entity_poly.entity_id
_entity_poly.type
_entity_poly.pdbx_seq_one_letter_code
_entity_poly.pdbx_strand_id
1 'polypeptide(L)' 'MTRAYAKMVEINVLEKPIERIKQTCELMGIADRFDRALPELETFLEAEIAQGEVRESKLTLDGLCYLRQLLAQA' A
#
# COMPACT_ATOMS: atom_id res chain seq x y z
N MET A 1 5.03 11.79 21.80
CA MET A 1 4.55 10.50 21.24
C MET A 1 5.76 9.59 21.04
N THR A 2 5.71 8.31 21.45
CA THR A 2 6.85 7.37 21.33
C THR A 2 6.90 6.74 19.93
N ARG A 3 8.08 6.36 19.45
CA ARG A 3 8.30 5.76 18.12
C ARG A 3 7.45 4.50 17.86
N ALA A 4 7.22 3.68 18.88
CA ALA A 4 6.39 2.48 18.78
C ALA A 4 4.92 2.80 18.49
N TYR A 5 4.40 3.92 19.03
CA TYR A 5 3.02 4.33 18.81
C TYR A 5 2.79 4.79 17.36
N ALA A 6 3.73 5.55 16.80
CA ALA A 6 3.67 5.93 15.39
C ALA A 6 3.63 4.70 14.47
N LYS A 7 4.48 3.71 14.73
CA LYS A 7 4.48 2.47 13.94
C LYS A 7 3.17 1.68 14.06
N MET A 8 2.57 1.63 15.25
CA MET A 8 1.28 0.97 15.45
C MET A 8 0.14 1.68 14.69
N VAL A 9 0.17 3.01 14.65
CA VAL A 9 -0.79 3.80 13.86
C VAL A 9 -0.59 3.55 12.37
N GLU A 10 0.65 3.57 11.87
CA GLU A 10 0.95 3.23 10.47
C GLU A 10 0.43 1.85 10.08
N ILE A 11 0.70 0.81 10.89
CA ILE A 11 0.21 -0.54 10.64
C ILE A 11 -1.33 -0.55 10.51
N ASN A 12 -2.03 0.06 11.46
CA ASN A 12 -3.50 0.12 11.44
C ASN A 12 -4.06 0.90 10.23
N VAL A 13 -3.37 1.96 9.80
CA VAL A 13 -3.75 2.74 8.61
C VAL A 13 -3.53 1.95 7.32
N LEU A 14 -2.49 1.11 7.25
CA LEU A 14 -2.11 0.36 6.05
C LEU A 14 -2.84 -0.98 5.87
N GLU A 15 -3.30 -1.63 6.94
CA GLU A 15 -3.95 -2.95 6.86
C GLU A 15 -5.05 -3.01 5.80
N LYS A 16 -6.03 -2.10 5.88
CA LYS A 16 -7.17 -2.11 4.94
C LYS A 16 -6.80 -1.71 3.51
N PRO A 17 -6.02 -0.65 3.25
CA PRO A 17 -5.55 -0.36 1.90
C PRO A 17 -4.81 -1.52 1.26
N ILE A 18 -3.88 -2.16 1.97
CA ILE A 18 -3.10 -3.29 1.44
C ILE A 18 -4.03 -4.48 1.14
N GLU A 19 -4.98 -4.79 2.02
CA GLU A 19 -5.97 -5.85 1.78
C GLU A 19 -6.77 -5.61 0.49
N ARG A 20 -7.29 -4.39 0.29
CA ARG A 20 -8.06 -4.04 -0.92
C ARG A 20 -7.22 -4.07 -2.19
N ILE A 21 -5.98 -3.59 -2.11
CA ILE A 21 -5.04 -3.64 -3.24
C ILE A 21 -4.76 -5.10 -3.61
N LYS A 22 -4.51 -5.97 -2.62
CA LYS A 22 -4.31 -7.41 -2.83
C LYS A 22 -5.52 -8.05 -3.51
N GLN A 23 -6.73 -7.85 -2.98
CA GLN A 23 -7.97 -8.36 -3.58
C GLN A 23 -8.13 -7.92 -5.04
N THR A 24 -7.80 -6.66 -5.35
CA THR A 24 -7.83 -6.15 -6.72
C THR A 24 -6.81 -6.87 -7.61
N CYS A 25 -5.59 -7.10 -7.12
CA CYS A 25 -4.55 -7.83 -7.85
C CYS A 25 -4.90 -9.31 -8.07
N GLU A 26 -5.57 -9.94 -7.10
CA GLU A 26 -6.09 -11.31 -7.21
C GLU A 26 -7.15 -11.40 -8.31
N LEU A 27 -8.11 -10.47 -8.34
CA LEU A 27 -9.14 -10.40 -9.39
C LEU A 27 -8.55 -10.20 -10.80
N MET A 28 -7.38 -9.56 -10.88
CA MET A 28 -6.65 -9.34 -12.13
C MET A 28 -5.71 -10.50 -12.50
N GLY A 29 -5.62 -11.55 -11.68
CA GLY A 29 -4.73 -12.69 -11.93
C GLY A 29 -3.24 -12.36 -11.81
N ILE A 30 -2.89 -11.32 -11.05
CA ILE A 30 -1.50 -10.84 -10.87
C ILE A 30 -1.03 -10.92 -9.41
N ALA A 31 -1.62 -11.80 -8.60
CA ALA A 31 -1.29 -11.98 -7.18
C ALA A 31 0.22 -12.21 -6.95
N ASP A 32 0.86 -13.07 -7.74
CA ASP A 32 2.31 -13.32 -7.62
C ASP A 32 3.16 -12.07 -7.86
N ARG A 33 2.70 -11.16 -8.72
CA ARG A 33 3.39 -9.89 -8.99
C ARG A 33 3.18 -8.90 -7.85
N PHE A 34 1.99 -8.91 -7.24
CA PHE A 34 1.69 -8.15 -6.05
C PHE A 34 2.60 -8.58 -4.88
N ASP A 35 2.71 -9.89 -4.60
CA ASP A 35 3.53 -10.39 -3.49
C ASP A 35 5.01 -9.97 -3.62
N ARG A 36 5.52 -9.92 -4.85
CA ARG A 36 6.88 -9.43 -5.14
C ARG A 36 7.04 -7.93 -4.96
N ALA A 37 5.99 -7.15 -5.23
CA ALA A 37 5.98 -5.70 -5.17
C ALA A 37 5.49 -5.14 -3.83
N LEU A 38 5.10 -6.01 -2.89
CA LEU A 38 4.55 -5.62 -1.60
C LEU A 38 5.52 -4.73 -0.79
N PRO A 39 6.83 -5.04 -0.70
CA PRO A 39 7.77 -4.18 0.04
C PRO A 39 7.87 -2.75 -0.53
N GLU A 40 7.88 -2.61 -1.85
CA GLU A 40 7.91 -1.32 -2.53
C GLU A 40 6.60 -0.55 -2.35
N LEU A 41 5.47 -1.26 -2.40
CA LEU A 41 4.16 -0.69 -2.12
C LEU A 41 4.05 -0.20 -0.67
N GLU A 42 4.49 -0.98 0.31
CA GLU A 42 4.52 -0.59 1.72
C GLU A 42 5.36 0.68 1.92
N THR A 43 6.56 0.71 1.33
CA THR A 43 7.44 1.90 1.38
C THR A 43 6.76 3.13 0.79
N PHE A 44 6.07 2.99 -0.35
CA PHE A 44 5.32 4.08 -0.97
C PHE A 44 4.19 4.58 -0.06
N LEU A 45 3.39 3.69 0.51
CA LEU A 45 2.25 4.08 1.35
C LEU A 45 2.70 4.65 2.71
N GLU A 46 3.80 4.17 3.28
CA GLU A 46 4.43 4.78 4.47
C GLU A 46 4.84 6.23 4.20
N ALA A 47 5.35 6.54 2.99
CA ALA A 47 5.68 7.91 2.61
C ALA A 47 4.44 8.81 2.46
N GLU A 48 3.34 8.29 1.93
CA GLU A 48 2.05 9.02 1.89
C GLU A 48 1.53 9.31 3.30
N ILE A 49 1.64 8.35 4.23
CA ILE A 49 1.28 8.55 5.64
C ILE A 49 2.17 9.61 6.31
N ALA A 50 3.47 9.59 6.02
CA ALA A 50 4.39 10.61 6.52
C ALA A 50 4.05 12.03 6.00
N GLN A 51 3.38 12.13 4.85
CA GLN A 51 2.83 13.39 4.33
C GLN A 51 1.45 13.76 4.92
N GLY A 52 0.89 12.90 5.77
CA GLY A 52 -0.35 13.12 6.50
C GLY A 52 -1.58 12.48 5.86
N GLU A 53 -1.43 11.68 4.82
CA GLU A 53 -2.57 10.93 4.25
C GLU A 53 -2.93 9.74 5.14
N VAL A 54 -4.21 9.61 5.49
CA VAL A 54 -4.73 8.52 6.33
C VAL A 54 -6.05 7.96 5.82
N ARG A 55 -6.57 8.48 4.70
CA ARG A 55 -7.83 8.04 4.11
C ARG A 55 -7.59 6.74 3.36
N GLU A 56 -8.22 5.68 3.85
CA GLU A 56 -8.18 4.33 3.29
C GLU A 56 -8.38 4.33 1.75
N SER A 57 -9.38 5.06 1.25
CA SER A 57 -9.70 5.12 -0.18
C SER A 57 -8.63 5.80 -1.02
N LYS A 58 -7.97 6.84 -0.50
CA LYS A 58 -6.89 7.55 -1.20
C LYS A 58 -5.65 6.67 -1.27
N LEU A 59 -5.24 6.09 -0.14
CA LEU A 59 -4.12 5.15 -0.07
C LEU A 59 -4.33 3.92 -0.97
N THR A 60 -5.54 3.38 -1.01
CA THR A 60 -5.89 2.26 -1.91
C THR A 60 -5.70 2.66 -3.38
N LEU A 61 -6.27 3.80 -3.79
CA LEU A 61 -6.20 4.27 -5.18
C LEU A 61 -4.77 4.58 -5.60
N ASP A 62 -4.03 5.29 -4.76
CA ASP A 62 -2.65 5.67 -5.05
C ASP A 62 -1.74 4.44 -5.10
N GLY A 63 -1.92 3.49 -4.18
CA GLY A 63 -1.22 2.22 -4.20
C GLY A 63 -1.47 1.40 -5.47
N LEU A 64 -2.71 1.35 -5.97
CA LEU A 64 -3.02 0.72 -7.26
C LEU A 64 -2.36 1.45 -8.44
N CYS A 65 -2.38 2.79 -8.43
CA CYS A 65 -1.71 3.60 -9.46
C CYS A 65 -0.20 3.36 -9.48
N TYR A 66 0.42 3.33 -8.29
CA TYR A 66 1.84 3.03 -8.11
C TYR A 66 2.18 1.63 -8.62
N LEU A 67 1.45 0.59 -8.20
CA LEU A 67 1.67 -0.78 -8.68
C LEU A 67 1.55 -0.88 -10.20
N ARG A 68 0.54 -0.22 -10.79
CA ARG A 68 0.39 -0.21 -12.25
C ARG A 68 1.64 0.36 -12.94
N GLN A 69 2.23 1.42 -12.40
CA GLN A 69 3.46 2.01 -12.94
C GLN A 69 4.68 1.11 -12.72
N LEU A 70 4.80 0.52 -11.54
CA LEU A 70 5.89 -0.38 -11.18
C LEU A 70 5.90 -1.63 -12.07
N LEU A 71 4.74 -2.26 -12.24
CA LEU A 71 4.58 -3.49 -13.02
C LEU A 71 4.65 -3.27 -14.55
N ALA A 72 4.45 -2.05 -15.02
CA ALA A 72 4.64 -1.69 -16.42
C ALA A 72 6.12 -1.53 -16.80
N GLN A 73 7.00 -1.36 -15.82
CA GLN A 73 8.45 -1.19 -16.00
C GLN A 73 9.24 -2.49 -15.75
N ALA A 74 8.58 -3.55 -15.27
CA ALA A 74 9.17 -4.81 -14.84
C ALA A 74 9.13 -5.91 -15.90
#